data_AF-A0A162WLQ9-F1
#
_entry.id   AF-A0A162WLQ9-F1
#
_cell.length_a   1.000
_cell.length_b   1.000
_cell.length_c   1.000
_cell.angle_alpha   90.00
_cell.angle_beta   90.00
_cell.angle_gamma   90.00
#
_symmetry.space_group_name_H-M   'P 1'
#
loop_
_entity.id
_entity.type
_entity.pdbx_description
1 polymer ?
#
loop_
_entity_poly.entity_id
_entity_poly.type
_entity_poly.pdbx_seq_one_letter_code
_entity_poly.pdbx_strand_id
1 'polypeptide(L)'
;MGTKDTNVDLSHTHDPEQEATKTRTAVISIDDHSDYVVEWALENFIRPETDMVVLIHVRHLDVPVAPYINPTGYIEDNDEVGRERSHRLLRGFAKELKKRNILCRAISIIGEPKTEILRKTREVKADVLIMGSRKLGTIKRTLLGSVSDHCVHHCTCSIIIASPKEAEEAPQKSHSFFSK
;
A
#
# COMPACT_ATOMS: atom_id res chain seq x y z
N MET A 1 16.54 -8.18 -17.00
CA MET A 1 16.48 -8.82 -15.66
C MET A 1 15.02 -8.82 -15.25
N GLY A 2 14.35 -9.97 -15.21
CA GLY A 2 12.91 -10.03 -14.92
C GLY A 2 12.60 -9.56 -13.49
N THR A 3 11.57 -8.73 -13.33
CA THR A 3 11.04 -8.35 -12.01
C THR A 3 10.51 -9.62 -11.35
N LYS A 4 11.16 -10.06 -10.25
CA LYS A 4 10.70 -11.21 -9.45
C LYS A 4 9.50 -10.76 -8.62
N ASP A 5 8.34 -10.65 -9.27
CA ASP A 5 7.08 -10.50 -8.57
C ASP A 5 6.83 -11.80 -7.80
N THR A 6 6.75 -11.69 -6.47
CA THR A 6 6.38 -12.81 -5.63
C THR A 6 4.96 -12.59 -5.16
N ASN A 7 4.04 -13.39 -5.67
CA ASN A 7 2.71 -13.46 -5.10
C ASN A 7 2.87 -13.94 -3.66
N VAL A 8 2.31 -13.20 -2.72
CA VAL A 8 2.16 -13.73 -1.37
C VAL A 8 1.06 -14.75 -1.51
N ASP A 9 1.42 -16.02 -1.39
CA ASP A 9 0.43 -17.08 -1.43
C ASP A 9 -0.56 -16.87 -0.28
N LEU A 10 -1.68 -16.28 -0.65
CA LEU A 10 -2.87 -16.05 0.15
C LEU A 10 -4.04 -16.76 -0.52
N SER A 11 -3.77 -17.89 -1.21
CA SER A 11 -4.70 -18.73 -1.99
C SER A 11 -5.83 -19.38 -1.18
N HIS A 12 -6.39 -18.65 -0.24
CA HIS A 12 -7.75 -18.80 0.19
C HIS A 12 -8.42 -17.46 -0.15
N THR A 13 -8.75 -17.18 -1.41
CA THR A 13 -9.75 -17.91 -2.18
C THR A 13 -9.56 -17.68 -3.68
N HIS A 14 -9.09 -18.70 -4.42
CA HIS A 14 -9.54 -18.82 -5.83
C HIS A 14 -10.92 -19.45 -5.75
N ASP A 15 -11.90 -18.64 -5.34
CA ASP A 15 -13.30 -19.00 -5.42
C ASP A 15 -13.80 -18.43 -6.76
N PRO A 16 -13.81 -19.23 -7.84
CA PRO A 16 -14.18 -18.75 -9.16
C PRO A 16 -15.60 -18.19 -9.20
N GLU A 17 -16.48 -18.60 -8.27
CA GLU A 17 -17.84 -18.05 -8.16
C GLU A 17 -17.81 -16.63 -7.59
N GLN A 18 -16.98 -16.38 -6.56
CA GLN A 18 -16.76 -15.01 -6.08
C GLN A 18 -16.07 -14.14 -7.13
N GLU A 19 -15.11 -14.67 -7.88
CA GLU A 19 -14.38 -13.92 -8.92
C GLU A 19 -15.29 -13.52 -10.09
N ALA A 20 -16.24 -14.39 -10.48
CA ALA A 20 -17.22 -14.11 -11.54
C ALA A 20 -18.19 -12.97 -11.22
N THR A 21 -18.40 -12.67 -9.94
CA THR A 21 -19.29 -11.57 -9.50
C THR A 21 -18.59 -10.21 -9.40
N LYS A 22 -17.27 -10.16 -9.63
CA LYS A 22 -16.50 -8.92 -9.46
C LYS A 22 -16.65 -8.00 -10.66
N THR A 23 -16.90 -6.73 -10.34
CA THR A 23 -17.15 -5.67 -11.33
C THR A 23 -16.01 -4.65 -11.37
N ARG A 24 -15.17 -4.62 -10.33
CA ARG A 24 -14.12 -3.62 -10.16
C ARG A 24 -12.91 -4.19 -9.43
N THR A 25 -11.72 -3.81 -9.89
CA THR A 25 -10.43 -4.06 -9.23
C THR A 25 -9.93 -2.79 -8.54
N ALA A 26 -9.90 -2.82 -7.21
CA ALA A 26 -9.31 -1.76 -6.39
C ALA A 26 -7.91 -2.16 -5.94
N VAL A 27 -6.90 -1.36 -6.29
CA VAL A 27 -5.53 -1.55 -5.82
C VAL A 27 -5.30 -0.68 -4.59
N ILE A 28 -4.68 -1.25 -3.55
CA ILE A 28 -4.20 -0.48 -2.39
C ILE A 28 -2.68 -0.63 -2.30
N SER A 29 -1.96 0.49 -2.34
CA SER A 29 -0.51 0.48 -2.07
C SER A 29 -0.26 0.36 -0.57
N ILE A 30 0.58 -0.58 -0.18
CA ILE A 30 0.88 -0.90 1.22
C ILE A 30 2.34 -0.54 1.53
N ASP A 31 2.53 0.04 2.71
CA ASP A 31 3.78 0.25 3.44
C ASP A 31 3.54 0.03 4.95
N ASP A 32 4.56 0.24 5.78
CA ASP A 32 4.48 0.04 7.25
C ASP A 32 3.51 0.99 7.98
N HIS A 33 2.95 1.99 7.29
CA HIS A 33 2.04 2.99 7.87
C HIS A 33 0.68 3.01 7.17
N SER A 34 0.32 1.91 6.51
CA SER A 34 -0.87 1.85 5.65
C SER A 34 -2.16 1.43 6.38
N ASP A 35 -2.14 1.24 7.70
CA ASP A 35 -3.34 0.83 8.45
C ASP A 35 -4.52 1.77 8.22
N TYR A 36 -4.29 3.08 8.36
CA TYR A 36 -5.35 4.08 8.21
C TYR A 36 -5.93 4.13 6.79
N VAL A 37 -5.13 3.89 5.74
CA VAL A 37 -5.62 3.94 4.35
C VAL A 37 -6.42 2.68 4.02
N VAL A 38 -6.00 1.52 4.53
CA VAL A 38 -6.77 0.28 4.40
C VAL A 38 -8.09 0.42 5.15
N GLU A 39 -8.07 0.87 6.40
CA GLU A 39 -9.29 1.13 7.19
C GLU A 39 -10.22 2.11 6.48
N TRP A 40 -9.69 3.26 6.02
CA TRP A 40 -10.48 4.24 5.30
C TRP A 40 -11.11 3.64 4.04
N ALA A 41 -10.36 2.86 3.26
CA ALA A 41 -10.88 2.23 2.04
C ALA A 41 -12.00 1.24 2.36
N LEU A 42 -11.82 0.42 3.39
CA LEU A 42 -12.81 -0.55 3.85
C LEU A 42 -14.10 0.10 4.37
N GLU A 43 -13.98 1.24 5.06
CA GLU A 43 -15.14 1.95 5.63
C GLU A 43 -15.91 2.76 4.60
N ASN A 44 -15.22 3.31 3.58
CA ASN A 44 -15.80 4.38 2.76
C ASN A 44 -15.94 4.05 1.27
N PHE A 45 -15.25 3.03 0.76
CA PHE A 45 -15.10 2.87 -0.68
C PHE A 45 -15.23 1.43 -1.20
N ILE A 46 -14.66 0.47 -0.48
CA ILE A 46 -14.67 -0.95 -0.87
C ILE A 46 -16.04 -1.55 -0.62
N ARG A 47 -16.59 -2.25 -1.62
CA ARG A 47 -17.82 -3.02 -1.56
C ARG A 47 -17.48 -4.51 -1.53
N PRO A 48 -17.61 -5.20 -0.38
CA PRO A 48 -17.16 -6.58 -0.23
C PRO A 48 -17.71 -7.54 -1.30
N GLU A 49 -18.96 -7.34 -1.72
CA GLU A 49 -19.68 -8.21 -2.64
C GLU A 49 -19.15 -8.08 -4.07
N THR A 50 -18.74 -6.88 -4.50
CA THR A 50 -18.53 -6.57 -5.93
C THR A 50 -17.11 -6.15 -6.30
N ASP A 51 -16.28 -5.81 -5.31
CA ASP A 51 -14.90 -5.41 -5.55
C ASP A 51 -13.93 -6.57 -5.30
N MET A 52 -12.87 -6.64 -6.11
CA MET A 52 -11.65 -7.39 -5.82
C MET A 52 -10.59 -6.39 -5.35
N VAL A 53 -9.94 -6.67 -4.21
CA VAL A 53 -8.86 -5.82 -3.71
C VAL A 53 -7.50 -6.44 -4.03
N VAL A 54 -6.60 -5.65 -4.61
CA VAL A 54 -5.21 -6.06 -4.85
C VAL A 54 -4.30 -5.21 -3.96
N LEU A 55 -3.69 -5.85 -2.96
CA LEU A 55 -2.70 -5.24 -2.08
C LEU A 55 -1.33 -5.32 -2.75
N ILE A 56 -0.63 -4.19 -2.88
CA ILE A 56 0.71 -4.14 -3.48
C ILE A 56 1.69 -3.55 -2.49
N HIS A 57 2.78 -4.27 -2.22
CA HIS A 57 3.93 -3.72 -1.50
C HIS A 57 5.17 -3.83 -2.38
N VAL A 58 5.88 -2.72 -2.58
CA VAL A 58 7.12 -2.68 -3.37
C VAL A 58 8.31 -2.60 -2.43
N ARG A 59 9.23 -3.54 -2.58
CA ARG A 59 10.48 -3.65 -1.82
C ARG A 59 11.60 -2.98 -2.60
N HIS A 60 12.29 -2.06 -1.95
CA HIS A 60 13.54 -1.51 -2.47
C HIS A 60 14.65 -2.55 -2.38
N LEU A 61 15.48 -2.61 -3.42
CA LEU A 61 16.72 -3.38 -3.42
C LEU A 61 17.88 -2.41 -3.18
N ASP A 62 18.23 -2.21 -1.91
CA ASP A 62 19.40 -1.41 -1.55
C ASP A 62 20.64 -2.29 -1.73
N VAL A 63 21.32 -2.12 -2.87
CA VAL A 63 22.58 -2.82 -3.14
C VAL A 63 23.74 -1.92 -2.72
N PRO A 64 24.45 -2.22 -1.62
CA PRO A 64 25.62 -1.43 -1.24
C PRO A 64 26.70 -1.57 -2.32
N VAL A 65 27.10 -0.45 -2.91
CA VAL A 65 28.20 -0.39 -3.87
C VAL A 65 29.49 -0.09 -3.11
N ALA A 66 30.26 -1.13 -2.77
CA ALA A 66 31.57 -0.98 -2.14
C ALA A 66 32.60 -2.00 -2.70
N PRO A 67 33.90 -1.68 -2.69
CA PRO A 67 34.95 -2.63 -3.02
C PRO A 67 34.83 -3.89 -2.15
N TYR A 68 35.01 -5.06 -2.75
CA TYR A 68 35.01 -6.37 -2.07
C TYR A 68 33.64 -6.88 -1.55
N ILE A 69 32.54 -6.18 -1.78
CA ILE A 69 31.21 -6.75 -1.57
C ILE A 69 30.87 -7.60 -2.79
N ASN A 70 30.52 -8.88 -2.58
CA ASN A 70 29.90 -9.70 -3.61
C ASN A 70 28.44 -9.26 -3.76
N PRO A 71 28.06 -8.53 -4.83
CA PRO A 71 26.72 -7.98 -4.95
C PRO A 71 25.67 -9.08 -5.02
N THR A 72 26.00 -10.24 -5.61
CA THR A 72 25.05 -11.34 -5.82
C THR A 72 24.60 -11.97 -4.50
N GLY A 73 25.54 -12.34 -3.61
CA GLY A 73 25.19 -12.92 -2.31
C GLY A 73 24.48 -11.92 -1.40
N TYR A 74 24.85 -10.64 -1.46
CA TYR A 74 24.18 -9.58 -0.70
C TYR A 74 22.74 -9.35 -1.15
N ILE A 75 22.51 -9.42 -2.47
CA ILE A 75 21.17 -9.32 -3.06
C ILE A 75 20.31 -10.49 -2.61
N GLU A 76 20.82 -11.72 -2.62
CA GLU A 76 20.05 -12.92 -2.24
C GLU A 76 19.61 -12.89 -0.77
N ASP A 77 20.53 -12.62 0.16
CA ASP A 77 20.23 -12.60 1.60
C ASP A 77 19.29 -11.45 1.99
N ASN A 78 19.51 -10.25 1.45
CA ASN A 78 18.64 -9.09 1.73
C ASN A 78 17.29 -9.21 1.02
N ASP A 79 17.24 -9.85 -0.14
CA ASP A 79 15.99 -10.15 -0.83
C ASP A 79 15.12 -11.08 0.03
N GLU A 80 15.70 -12.11 0.65
CA GLU A 80 14.95 -13.04 1.51
C GLU A 80 14.35 -12.36 2.74
N VAL A 81 15.15 -11.58 3.49
CA VAL A 81 14.66 -10.85 4.67
C VAL A 81 13.60 -9.81 4.28
N GLY A 82 13.83 -9.07 3.20
CA GLY A 82 12.87 -8.10 2.67
C GLY A 82 11.57 -8.77 2.22
N ARG A 83 11.67 -9.92 1.54
CA ARG A 83 10.53 -10.73 1.09
C ARG A 83 9.70 -11.19 2.27
N GLU A 84 10.32 -11.77 3.31
CA GLU A 84 9.60 -12.24 4.49
C GLU A 84 8.88 -11.09 5.23
N ARG A 85 9.53 -9.92 5.39
CA ARG A 85 8.89 -8.73 5.97
C ARG A 85 7.67 -8.28 5.17
N SER A 86 7.81 -8.20 3.84
CA SER A 86 6.72 -7.81 2.96
C SER A 86 5.58 -8.84 2.96
N HIS A 87 5.90 -10.13 2.95
CA HIS A 87 4.91 -11.21 3.01
C HIS A 87 4.15 -11.16 4.34
N ARG A 88 4.84 -10.93 5.46
CA ARG A 88 4.20 -10.76 6.78
C ARG A 88 3.27 -9.56 6.82
N LEU A 89 3.70 -8.41 6.30
CA LEU A 89 2.89 -7.19 6.22
C LEU A 89 1.62 -7.41 5.39
N LEU A 90 1.78 -7.92 4.16
CA LEU A 90 0.66 -8.21 3.26
C LEU A 90 -0.29 -9.28 3.83
N ARG A 91 0.23 -10.32 4.50
CA ARG A 91 -0.57 -11.33 5.22
C ARG A 91 -1.44 -10.71 6.31
N GLY A 92 -0.93 -9.71 7.02
CA GLY A 92 -1.70 -8.97 8.04
C GLY A 92 -2.97 -8.37 7.44
N PHE A 93 -2.81 -7.51 6.44
CA PHE A 93 -3.94 -6.87 5.76
C PHE A 93 -4.87 -7.86 5.06
N ALA A 94 -4.32 -8.85 4.37
CA ALA A 94 -5.13 -9.87 3.69
C ALA A 94 -6.01 -10.66 4.66
N LYS A 95 -5.53 -10.97 5.87
CA LYS A 95 -6.34 -11.61 6.91
C LYS A 95 -7.51 -10.73 7.33
N GLU A 96 -7.30 -9.42 7.48
CA GLU A 96 -8.38 -8.48 7.81
C GLU A 96 -9.44 -8.37 6.72
N LEU A 97 -9.03 -8.34 5.45
CA LEU A 97 -9.96 -8.36 4.30
C LEU A 97 -10.74 -9.67 4.24
N LYS A 98 -10.07 -10.80 4.46
CA LYS A 98 -10.71 -12.12 4.49
C LYS A 98 -11.76 -12.23 5.59
N LYS A 99 -11.50 -11.72 6.80
CA LYS A 99 -12.49 -11.69 7.90
C LYS A 99 -13.77 -10.93 7.53
N ARG A 100 -13.67 -9.97 6.60
CA ARG A 100 -14.79 -9.17 6.09
C ARG A 100 -15.40 -9.73 4.80
N ASN A 101 -15.03 -10.95 4.42
CA ASN A 101 -15.45 -11.62 3.17
C ASN A 101 -15.12 -10.81 1.90
N ILE A 102 -13.98 -10.11 1.90
CA ILE A 102 -13.51 -9.34 0.76
C ILE A 102 -12.49 -10.19 -0.01
N LEU A 103 -12.78 -10.42 -1.30
CA LEU A 103 -11.84 -11.11 -2.19
C LEU A 103 -10.59 -10.26 -2.35
N CYS A 104 -9.43 -10.82 -2.04
CA CYS A 104 -8.17 -10.10 -2.14
C CYS A 104 -7.03 -10.92 -2.73
N ARG A 105 -6.11 -10.22 -3.40
CA ARG A 105 -4.79 -10.70 -3.80
C ARG A 105 -3.73 -9.83 -3.14
N ALA A 106 -2.60 -10.40 -2.75
CA ALA A 106 -1.47 -9.59 -2.29
C ALA A 106 -0.18 -9.92 -3.02
N ILE A 107 0.50 -8.88 -3.46
CA ILE A 107 1.64 -8.96 -4.38
C ILE A 107 2.82 -8.22 -3.77
N SER A 108 3.92 -8.93 -3.57
CA SER A 108 5.21 -8.35 -3.17
C SER A 108 6.07 -8.21 -4.42
N ILE A 109 6.48 -6.99 -4.72
CA ILE A 109 7.25 -6.64 -5.92
C ILE A 109 8.64 -6.16 -5.49
N ILE A 110 9.68 -6.52 -6.23
CA ILE A 110 11.02 -5.90 -6.09
C ILE A 110 11.16 -4.84 -7.17
N GLY A 111 11.51 -3.61 -6.77
CA GLY A 111 11.83 -2.56 -7.73
C GLY A 111 11.63 -1.16 -7.16
N GLU A 112 11.51 -0.18 -8.06
CA GLU A 112 11.26 1.20 -7.71
C GLU A 112 9.74 1.44 -7.54
N PRO A 113 9.25 1.86 -6.35
CA PRO A 113 7.81 1.98 -6.08
C PRO A 113 7.05 2.83 -7.09
N LYS A 114 7.65 3.96 -7.50
CA LYS A 114 7.04 4.88 -8.48
C LYS A 114 6.67 4.18 -9.78
N THR A 115 7.55 3.32 -10.29
CA THR A 115 7.35 2.64 -11.57
C THR A 115 6.57 1.35 -11.40
N GLU A 116 6.85 0.58 -10.35
CA GLU A 116 6.25 -0.74 -10.15
C GLU A 116 4.77 -0.66 -9.78
N ILE A 117 4.35 0.34 -9.00
CA ILE A 117 2.92 0.56 -8.70
C ILE A 117 2.15 0.86 -9.99
N LEU A 118 2.66 1.76 -10.83
CA LEU A 118 2.05 2.10 -12.11
C LEU A 118 2.05 0.93 -13.10
N ARG A 119 3.12 0.13 -13.12
CA ARG A 119 3.18 -1.08 -13.94
C ARG A 119 2.14 -2.10 -13.51
N LYS A 120 2.07 -2.38 -12.21
CA LYS A 120 1.18 -3.42 -11.69
C LYS A 120 -0.29 -3.01 -11.76
N THR A 121 -0.63 -1.75 -11.52
CA THR A 121 -2.02 -1.24 -11.72
C THR A 121 -2.51 -1.46 -13.15
N ARG A 122 -1.66 -1.23 -14.16
CA ARG A 122 -1.98 -1.56 -15.56
C ARG A 122 -2.14 -3.06 -15.80
N GLU A 123 -1.22 -3.87 -15.25
CA GLU A 123 -1.23 -5.33 -15.42
C GLU A 123 -2.49 -5.98 -14.84
N VAL A 124 -2.91 -5.55 -13.65
CA VAL A 124 -4.13 -6.06 -12.99
C VAL A 124 -5.41 -5.36 -13.46
N LYS A 125 -5.31 -4.46 -14.45
CA LYS A 125 -6.41 -3.64 -14.96
C LYS A 125 -7.19 -2.95 -13.84
N ALA A 126 -6.45 -2.28 -12.95
CA ALA A 126 -7.03 -1.56 -11.83
C ALA A 126 -7.98 -0.45 -12.32
N ASP A 127 -9.18 -0.39 -11.74
CA ASP A 127 -10.12 0.72 -11.95
C ASP A 127 -9.77 1.91 -11.06
N VAL A 128 -9.16 1.64 -9.91
CA VAL A 128 -8.79 2.62 -8.90
C VAL A 128 -7.54 2.20 -8.13
N LEU A 129 -6.65 3.15 -7.92
CA LEU A 129 -5.48 3.07 -7.05
C LEU A 129 -5.73 3.89 -5.78
N ILE A 130 -5.63 3.26 -4.62
CA ILE A 130 -5.81 3.89 -3.31
C ILE A 130 -4.45 3.93 -2.62
N MET A 131 -4.04 5.12 -2.18
CA MET A 131 -2.74 5.33 -1.54
C MET A 131 -2.88 6.22 -0.31
N GLY A 132 -1.96 6.04 0.63
CA GLY A 132 -1.78 6.97 1.73
C GLY A 132 -1.07 8.27 1.33
N SER A 133 -1.23 9.30 2.16
CA SER A 133 -0.38 10.48 2.21
C SER A 133 0.65 10.35 3.35
N ARG A 134 1.87 10.87 3.18
CA ARG A 134 2.88 10.86 4.25
C ARG A 134 2.73 12.12 5.11
N LYS A 135 2.69 11.99 6.44
CA LYS A 135 2.89 13.10 7.38
C LYS A 135 4.37 13.12 7.81
N LEU A 136 5.19 13.96 7.18
CA LEU A 136 6.55 14.23 7.66
C LEU A 136 6.46 15.33 8.74
N GLY A 137 6.11 14.98 9.98
CA GLY A 137 6.09 15.89 11.14
C GLY A 137 5.04 17.01 11.11
N THR A 138 5.19 17.97 12.04
CA THR A 138 4.31 19.10 12.42
C THR A 138 4.09 20.17 11.34
N ILE A 139 4.10 19.78 10.06
CA ILE A 139 3.82 20.69 8.95
C ILE A 139 2.31 20.66 8.71
N LYS A 140 1.65 21.81 8.91
CA LYS A 140 0.20 22.03 8.81
C LYS A 140 -0.43 21.79 7.42
N ARG A 141 0.25 21.08 6.51
CA ARG A 141 -0.24 20.79 5.17
C ARG A 141 0.04 19.32 4.83
N THR A 142 -0.97 18.62 4.32
CA THR A 142 -0.83 17.30 3.73
C THR A 142 0.08 17.41 2.50
N LEU A 143 1.37 17.12 2.68
CA LEU A 143 2.28 16.96 1.55
C LEU A 143 2.05 15.56 0.97
N LEU A 144 1.74 15.49 -0.32
CA LEU A 144 1.79 14.23 -1.04
C LEU A 144 3.20 13.65 -0.90
N GLY A 145 3.29 12.36 -0.60
CA GLY A 145 4.57 11.67 -0.59
C GLY A 145 5.11 11.58 -2.01
N SER A 146 6.42 11.43 -2.18
CA SER A 146 7.04 11.37 -3.51
C SER A 146 6.47 10.27 -4.42
N VAL A 147 6.00 9.15 -3.85
CA VAL A 147 5.39 8.05 -4.60
C VAL A 147 3.95 8.37 -4.98
N SER A 148 3.13 8.88 -4.05
CA SER A 148 1.74 9.25 -4.33
C SER A 148 1.66 10.43 -5.29
N ASP A 149 2.52 11.44 -5.13
CA ASP A 149 2.66 12.57 -6.07
C ASP A 149 2.98 12.07 -7.49
N HIS A 150 3.96 11.17 -7.63
CA HIS A 150 4.29 10.59 -8.92
C HIS A 150 3.11 9.82 -9.52
N CYS A 151 2.40 9.02 -8.72
CA CYS A 151 1.26 8.24 -9.19
C CYS A 151 0.08 9.14 -9.60
N VAL A 152 -0.21 10.22 -8.87
CA VAL A 152 -1.26 11.20 -9.24
C VAL A 152 -1.06 11.74 -10.65
N HIS A 153 0.19 11.98 -11.05
CA HIS A 153 0.50 12.55 -12.38
C HIS A 153 0.57 11.52 -13.52
N HIS A 154 0.76 10.23 -13.22
CA HIS A 154 1.09 9.22 -14.25
C HIS A 154 0.20 7.98 -14.23
N CYS A 155 -0.68 7.83 -13.25
CA CYS A 155 -1.62 6.72 -13.19
C CYS A 155 -2.67 6.84 -14.30
N THR A 156 -3.00 5.71 -14.92
CA THR A 156 -4.02 5.65 -15.98
C THR A 156 -5.41 5.34 -15.44
N CYS A 157 -5.52 4.90 -14.18
CA CYS A 157 -6.80 4.67 -13.50
C CYS A 157 -7.08 5.76 -12.47
N SER A 158 -8.30 5.77 -11.91
CA SER A 158 -8.68 6.75 -10.89
C SER A 158 -7.76 6.61 -9.67
N ILE A 159 -7.38 7.71 -9.04
CA ILE A 159 -6.54 7.68 -7.84
C ILE A 159 -7.26 8.30 -6.65
N ILE A 160 -7.14 7.66 -5.50
CA ILE A 160 -7.63 8.15 -4.22
C ILE A 160 -6.45 8.29 -3.27
N ILE A 161 -6.27 9.49 -2.72
CA ILE A 161 -5.29 9.75 -1.67
C ILE A 161 -6.04 9.87 -0.34
N ALA A 162 -5.88 8.87 0.52
CA ALA A 162 -6.43 8.90 1.87
C ALA A 162 -5.50 9.73 2.78
N SER A 163 -6.11 10.54 3.64
CA SER A 163 -5.40 11.26 4.69
C SER A 163 -5.70 10.63 6.06
N PRO A 164 -4.72 10.51 6.95
CA PRO A 164 -5.00 10.09 8.33
C PRO A 164 -5.92 11.11 8.97
N LYS A 165 -7.01 10.67 9.63
CA LYS A 165 -7.87 11.52 10.45
C LYS A 165 -6.97 12.37 11.37
N GLU A 166 -7.21 13.67 11.45
CA GLU A 166 -6.56 14.48 12.47
C GLU A 166 -6.97 13.89 13.83
N ALA A 167 -6.00 13.61 14.70
CA ALA A 167 -6.33 13.44 16.11
C ALA A 167 -6.96 14.75 16.55
N GLU A 168 -8.18 14.72 17.08
CA GLU A 168 -8.80 15.90 17.70
C GLU A 168 -7.76 16.53 18.63
N GLU A 169 -7.27 17.73 18.28
CA GLU A 169 -6.48 18.52 19.20
C GLU A 169 -7.37 18.76 20.43
N ALA A 170 -6.99 18.19 21.58
CA ALA A 170 -7.65 18.49 22.84
C ALA A 170 -7.76 20.02 22.97
N PRO A 171 -8.92 20.57 23.40
CA PRO A 171 -9.16 22.00 23.37
C PRO A 171 -8.01 22.72 24.09
N GLN A 172 -7.31 23.58 23.35
CA GLN A 172 -6.23 24.39 23.88
C GLN A 172 -6.80 25.17 25.06
N LYS A 173 -6.26 24.94 26.26
CA LYS A 173 -6.65 25.70 27.46
C LYS A 173 -6.51 27.18 27.12
N SER A 174 -7.64 27.87 27.06
CA SER A 174 -7.65 29.32 26.95
C SER A 174 -6.77 29.88 28.05
N HIS A 175 -5.69 30.56 27.68
CA HIS A 175 -4.97 31.41 28.61
C HIS A 175 -5.97 32.42 29.17
N SER A 176 -6.36 32.21 30.42
CA SER A 176 -7.06 33.22 31.22
C SER A 176 -6.15 34.43 31.34
N PHE A 177 -6.36 35.42 30.47
CA PHE A 177 -5.89 36.78 30.65
C PHE A 177 -6.99 37.53 31.38
N PHE A 178 -7.01 37.45 32.71
CA PHE A 178 -7.44 38.56 33.56
C PHE A 178 -6.79 38.39 34.94
N SER A 179 -5.71 39.13 35.15
CA SER A 179 -5.32 39.61 36.47
C SER A 179 -5.51 41.12 36.45
N LYS A 180 -6.51 41.58 37.19
CA LYS A 180 -6.58 42.90 37.82
C LYS A 180 -7.33 42.75 39.13
#